data_AF-A0A5K0Y8A4-F1
#
_entry.id   AF-A0A5K0Y8A4-F1
#
_cell.length_a   1.000
_cell.length_b   1.000
_cell.length_c   1.000
_cell.angle_alpha   90.00
_cell.angle_beta   90.00
_cell.angle_gamma   90.00
#
_symmetry.space_group_name_H-M   'P 1'
#
loop_
_entity.id
_entity.type
_entity.pdbx_description
1 polymer ?
#
loop_
_entity_poly.entity_id
_entity_poly.type
_entity_poly.pdbx_seq_one_letter_code
_entity_poly.pdbx_strand_id
1 'polypeptide(L)' 'GGKHYAVWEDPFKKPSYLFALVAGQLESRDDTFVTCSDRKVSLRIWTRAEDVPKTAHAMYALKAAMKWDEE' A
#
# COMPACT_ATOMS: atom_id res chain seq x y z
N GLY A 1 24.58 -13.98 11.74
CA GLY A 1 23.15 -14.20 11.44
C GLY A 1 22.56 -12.89 10.96
N GLY A 2 21.86 -12.88 9.84
CA GLY A 2 21.33 -11.65 9.23
C GLY A 2 20.30 -11.91 8.12
N LYS A 3 19.75 -13.12 8.08
CA LYS A 3 18.67 -13.49 7.19
C LYS A 3 17.36 -13.42 7.97
N HIS A 4 16.32 -12.91 7.33
CA HIS A 4 14.95 -12.94 7.84
C HIS A 4 14.04 -13.41 6.70
N TYR A 5 12.79 -13.70 7.02
CA TYR A 5 11.77 -14.07 6.04
C TYR A 5 10.43 -13.45 6.46
N ALA A 6 9.51 -13.36 5.50
CA ALA A 6 8.13 -12.99 5.72
C ALA A 6 7.25 -13.94 4.90
N VAL A 7 6.06 -14.26 5.42
CA VAL A 7 5.08 -15.09 4.74
C VAL A 7 3.83 -14.25 4.51
N TRP A 8 3.35 -14.25 3.27
CA TRP A 8 2.15 -13.53 2.85
C TRP A 8 1.17 -14.50 2.21
N GLU A 9 -0.10 -14.37 2.59
CA GLU A 9 -1.21 -15.11 2.01
C GLU A 9 -2.26 -14.10 1.54
N ASP A 10 -2.71 -14.25 0.30
CA ASP A 10 -3.79 -13.46 -0.27
C ASP A 10 -4.97 -14.40 -0.53
N PRO A 11 -6.13 -14.18 0.13
CA PRO A 11 -7.27 -15.10 0.10
C PRO A 11 -8.01 -15.10 -1.25
N PHE A 12 -7.69 -14.17 -2.16
CA PHE A 12 -8.39 -14.04 -3.44
C PHE A 12 -7.63 -14.73 -4.58
N LYS A 13 -8.37 -15.56 -5.34
CA LYS A 13 -7.83 -16.22 -6.53
C LYS A 13 -7.49 -15.18 -7.59
N LYS A 14 -6.25 -15.22 -8.09
CA LYS A 14 -5.76 -14.29 -9.10
C LYS A 14 -4.89 -15.00 -10.14
N PRO A 15 -4.93 -14.55 -11.40
CA PRO A 15 -3.97 -14.98 -12.41
C PRO A 15 -2.54 -14.54 -12.03
N SER A 16 -1.54 -15.27 -12.51
CA SER A 16 -0.14 -15.06 -12.12
C SER A 16 0.42 -13.68 -12.51
N TYR A 17 -0.17 -12.99 -13.47
CA TYR A 17 0.26 -11.63 -13.85
C TYR A 17 0.05 -10.58 -12.76
N LEU A 18 -0.77 -10.88 -11.75
CA LEU A 18 -0.95 -10.04 -10.55
C LEU A 18 -0.01 -10.39 -9.40
N PHE A 19 0.90 -11.36 -9.58
CA PHE A 19 1.92 -11.63 -8.57
C PHE A 19 2.90 -10.46 -8.48
N ALA A 20 3.19 -10.02 -7.25
CA ALA A 20 4.16 -8.95 -6.98
C ALA A 20 5.02 -9.32 -5.77
N LEU A 21 6.33 -9.01 -5.85
CA LEU A 21 7.28 -9.14 -4.76
C LEU A 21 8.24 -7.96 -4.80
N VAL A 22 8.46 -7.32 -3.66
CA VAL A 22 9.40 -6.22 -3.50
C VAL A 22 10.26 -6.49 -2.26
N ALA A 23 11.58 -6.37 -2.41
CA ALA A 23 12.54 -6.48 -1.31
C ALA A 23 13.56 -5.35 -1.42
N GLY A 24 13.75 -4.60 -0.33
CA GLY A 24 14.65 -3.46 -0.30
C GLY A 24 14.57 -2.70 1.02
N GLN A 25 15.46 -1.73 1.19
CA GLN A 25 15.38 -0.77 2.28
C GLN A 25 14.44 0.36 1.85
N LEU A 26 13.21 0.32 2.34
CA LEU A 26 12.15 1.26 1.97
C LEU A 26 11.53 1.86 3.24
N GLU A 27 11.11 3.10 3.12
CA GLU A 27 10.30 3.80 4.11
C GLU A 27 8.92 4.08 3.51
N SER A 28 7.90 4.13 4.37
CA SER A 28 6.53 4.36 3.93
C SER A 28 5.95 5.66 4.47
N ARG A 29 5.15 6.31 3.63
CA ARG A 29 4.12 7.24 4.09
C ARG A 29 2.87 6.44 4.42
N ASP A 30 2.52 6.40 5.69
CA ASP A 30 1.36 5.68 6.21
C ASP A 30 0.16 6.62 6.39
N ASP A 31 -1.02 6.11 6.07
CA ASP A 31 -2.30 6.79 6.29
C ASP A 31 -3.42 5.74 6.40
N THR A 32 -4.66 6.19 6.55
CA THR A 32 -5.83 5.31 6.62
C THR A 32 -7.00 5.87 5.81
N PHE A 33 -7.84 4.99 5.30
CA PHE A 33 -9.12 5.32 4.67
C PHE A 33 -10.23 4.49 5.31
N VAL A 34 -11.41 5.07 5.49
CA VAL A 34 -12.60 4.35 5.99
C VAL A 34 -13.58 4.24 4.83
N THR A 35 -13.94 3.01 4.47
CA THR A 35 -14.86 2.76 3.36
C THR A 35 -16.30 3.13 3.72
N CYS A 36 -17.18 3.22 2.72
CA CYS A 36 -18.62 3.41 2.91
C CYS A 36 -19.29 2.30 3.76
N SER A 37 -18.63 1.13 3.89
CA SER A 37 -19.03 0.01 4.74
C SER A 37 -18.31 -0.02 6.10
N ASP A 38 -17.74 1.10 6.54
CA ASP A 38 -16.98 1.27 7.79
C ASP A 38 -15.72 0.39 7.93
N ARG A 39 -15.17 -0.15 6.83
CA ARG A 39 -13.90 -0.89 6.87
C ARG A 39 -12.74 0.09 6.91
N LYS A 40 -11.92 0.01 7.95
CA LYS A 40 -10.65 0.76 8.03
C LYS A 40 -9.57 0.07 7.20
N VAL A 41 -9.07 0.76 6.18
CA VAL A 41 -8.01 0.29 5.28
C VAL A 41 -6.71 1.05 5.59
N SER A 42 -5.63 0.32 5.85
CA SER A 42 -4.29 0.88 5.98
C SER A 42 -3.70 1.18 4.60
N LEU A 43 -3.28 2.43 4.39
CA LEU A 43 -2.64 2.87 3.15
C LEU A 43 -1.15 3.08 3.40
N ARG A 44 -0.31 2.58 2.48
CA ARG A 44 1.14 2.76 2.54
C ARG A 44 1.70 3.03 1.15
N ILE A 45 2.49 4.09 1.04
CA ILE A 45 3.29 4.38 -0.15
C ILE A 45 4.76 4.21 0.20
N TRP A 46 5.39 3.21 -0.39
CA TRP A 46 6.78 2.84 -0.13
C TRP A 46 7.72 3.49 -1.13
N THR A 47 8.76 4.15 -0.63
CA THR A 47 9.85 4.73 -1.43
C THR A 47 11.19 4.53 -0.72
N ARG A 48 12.29 4.96 -1.34
CA ARG A 48 13.52 5.22 -0.59
C ARG A 48 13.29 6.37 0.39
N ALA A 49 14.06 6.41 1.47
CA ALA A 49 13.90 7.37 2.56
C ALA A 49 13.92 8.84 2.06
N GLU A 50 14.82 9.16 1.14
CA GLU A 50 14.97 10.51 0.58
C GLU A 50 13.75 11.01 -0.22
N ASP A 51 12.91 10.08 -0.69
CA ASP A 51 11.77 10.37 -1.55
C ASP A 51 10.44 10.42 -0.80
N VAL A 52 10.39 9.99 0.48
CA VAL A 52 9.14 9.96 1.28
C VAL A 52 8.42 11.32 1.31
N PRO A 53 9.10 12.48 1.48
CA PRO A 53 8.41 13.77 1.49
C PRO A 53 7.66 14.10 0.18
N LYS A 54 8.06 13.48 -0.94
CA LYS A 54 7.45 13.70 -2.27
C LYS A 54 6.14 12.92 -2.46
N THR A 55 5.80 12.00 -1.55
CA THR A 55 4.66 11.08 -1.69
C THR A 55 3.32 11.66 -1.23
N ALA A 56 3.29 12.91 -0.74
CA ALA A 56 2.07 13.53 -0.21
C ALA A 56 0.93 13.59 -1.25
N HIS A 57 1.26 13.95 -2.49
CA HIS A 57 0.27 14.01 -3.57
C HIS A 57 -0.26 12.62 -3.93
N ALA A 58 0.61 11.60 -3.97
CA ALA A 58 0.20 10.24 -4.28
C ALA A 58 -0.77 9.67 -3.22
N MET A 59 -0.56 9.98 -1.93
CA MET A 59 -1.48 9.58 -0.86
C MET A 59 -2.85 10.27 -0.98
N TYR A 60 -2.85 11.55 -1.34
CA TYR A 60 -4.09 12.28 -1.61
C TYR A 60 -4.85 11.68 -2.81
N ALA A 61 -4.15 11.44 -3.92
CA ALA A 61 -4.74 10.88 -5.13
C ALA A 61 -5.33 9.48 -4.88
N LEU A 62 -4.65 8.63 -4.10
CA LEU A 62 -5.15 7.31 -3.73
C LEU A 62 -6.47 7.41 -2.95
N LYS A 63 -6.55 8.27 -1.94
CA LYS A 63 -7.79 8.47 -1.17
C LYS A 63 -8.92 9.06 -2.02
N ALA A 64 -8.61 9.98 -2.92
CA ALA A 64 -9.58 10.56 -3.84
C ALA A 64 -10.14 9.49 -4.81
N ALA A 65 -9.28 8.63 -5.36
CA ALA A 65 -9.70 7.53 -6.23
C ALA A 65 -10.58 6.51 -5.50
N MET A 66 -10.22 6.12 -4.27
CA MET A 66 -11.05 5.23 -3.45
C MET A 66 -12.41 5.84 -3.15
N LYS A 67 -12.46 7.14 -2.82
CA LYS A 67 -13.72 7.83 -2.54
C LYS A 67 -14.61 7.93 -3.78
N TRP A 68 -14.01 8.24 -4.92
CA TRP A 68 -14.73 8.35 -6.20
C TRP A 68 -15.34 7.00 -6.64
N ASP A 69 -14.65 5.89 -6.40
CA ASP A 69 -15.16 4.55 -6.74
C ASP A 69 -16.30 4.08 -5.81
N GLU A 70 -16.50 4.76 -4.67
CA GLU A 70 -17.63 4.53 -3.74
C GLU A 70 -18.84 5.45 -4.00
N GLU A 71 -18.68 6.53 -4.77
CA GLU A 71 -19.73 7.50 -5.11
C GLU A 71 -20.50 7.09 -6.37
#